data_AF-A0A9P0FK79-F1
#
_entry.id   AF-A0A9P0FK79-F1
#
_cell.length_a   1.000
_cell.length_b   1.000
_cell.length_c   1.000
_cell.angle_alpha   90.00
_cell.angle_beta   90.00
_cell.angle_gamma   90.00
#
_symmetry.space_group_name_H-M   'P 1'
#
loop_
_entity.id
_entity.type
_entity.pdbx_description
1 polymer ?
#
loop_
_entity_poly.entity_id
_entity_poly.type
_entity_poly.pdbx_seq_one_letter_code
_entity_poly.pdbx_strand_id
1 'polypeptide(L)'
;MSTNSTTKSGFDFEEIVQEVNERNLRKSNIIIYGIPEQECSISSSDRCNLDKSKISEVLHHLIPNITVDTAKPIRLGKFDATKELPRPLKIKLQGESQVFRLLSKSKVLRENPHYSSIRSF
;
A
#
# COMPACT_ATOMS: atom_id res chain seq x y z
N MET A 1 -40.26 -27.94 -31.96
CA MET A 1 -39.55 -28.91 -31.10
C MET A 1 -38.17 -29.17 -31.68
N SER A 2 -37.21 -29.56 -30.83
CA SER A 2 -35.75 -29.75 -31.06
C SER A 2 -34.93 -28.48 -30.73
N THR A 3 -34.52 -28.20 -29.48
CA THR A 3 -33.50 -28.78 -28.57
C THR A 3 -32.02 -28.59 -28.97
N ASN A 4 -31.30 -27.95 -28.04
CA ASN A 4 -29.88 -28.11 -27.67
C ASN A 4 -28.79 -27.46 -28.54
N SER A 5 -27.92 -26.63 -27.95
CA SER A 5 -26.83 -27.17 -27.12
C SER A 5 -26.19 -26.12 -26.22
N THR A 6 -26.14 -26.45 -24.92
CA THR A 6 -25.17 -25.93 -23.96
C THR A 6 -23.77 -26.28 -24.43
N THR A 7 -22.92 -25.30 -24.73
CA THR A 7 -21.46 -25.52 -24.72
C THR A 7 -20.70 -24.33 -24.12
N LYS A 8 -20.20 -24.61 -22.91
CA LYS A 8 -18.92 -24.19 -22.32
C LYS A 8 -18.77 -22.72 -21.93
N SER A 9 -18.82 -22.53 -20.61
CA SER A 9 -17.97 -21.61 -19.84
C SER A 9 -16.55 -21.57 -20.44
N GLY A 10 -16.34 -20.66 -21.39
CA GLY A 10 -15.01 -20.29 -21.84
C GLY A 10 -14.36 -19.53 -20.70
N PHE A 11 -13.27 -20.06 -20.16
CA PHE A 11 -12.35 -19.25 -19.38
C PHE A 11 -11.96 -18.05 -20.26
N ASP A 12 -12.32 -16.84 -19.83
CA ASP A 12 -11.91 -15.63 -20.54
C ASP A 12 -10.42 -15.43 -20.30
N PHE A 13 -9.62 -15.93 -21.25
CA PHE A 13 -8.17 -15.89 -21.17
C PHE A 13 -7.65 -14.44 -21.07
N GLU A 14 -8.37 -13.48 -21.66
CA GLU A 14 -8.02 -12.07 -21.59
C GLU A 14 -8.19 -11.53 -20.17
N GLU A 15 -9.29 -11.88 -19.50
CA GLU A 15 -9.53 -11.50 -18.09
C GLU A 15 -8.42 -12.05 -17.18
N ILE A 16 -8.00 -13.30 -17.39
CA ILE A 16 -6.91 -13.93 -16.62
C ILE A 16 -5.58 -13.19 -16.86
N VAL A 17 -5.26 -12.87 -18.11
CA VAL A 17 -4.03 -12.16 -18.45
C VAL A 17 -4.02 -10.76 -17.82
N GLN A 18 -5.15 -10.05 -17.87
CA GLN A 18 -5.30 -8.74 -17.24
C GLN A 18 -5.12 -8.83 -15.71
N GLU A 19 -5.78 -9.79 -15.07
CA GLU A 19 -5.67 -10.01 -13.62
C GLU A 19 -4.22 -10.31 -13.18
N VAL A 20 -3.52 -11.19 -13.90
CA VAL A 20 -2.12 -11.53 -13.65
C VAL A 20 -1.22 -10.30 -13.81
N ASN A 21 -1.45 -9.49 -14.83
CA ASN A 21 -0.70 -8.25 -15.06
C ASN A 21 -0.94 -7.24 -13.93
N GLU A 22 -2.18 -7.06 -13.51
CA GLU A 22 -2.51 -6.17 -12.39
C GLU A 22 -1.87 -6.65 -11.08
N ARG A 23 -1.90 -7.95 -10.79
CA ARG A 23 -1.22 -8.51 -9.62
C ARG A 23 0.28 -8.26 -9.69
N ASN A 24 0.88 -8.45 -10.85
CA ASN A 24 2.30 -8.18 -11.08
C ASN A 24 2.67 -6.69 -10.91
N LEU A 25 1.77 -5.77 -11.22
CA LEU A 25 1.97 -4.34 -10.98
C LEU A 25 1.82 -3.97 -9.49
N ARG A 26 1.05 -4.75 -8.72
CA ARG A 26 0.77 -4.48 -7.30
C ARG A 26 1.73 -5.16 -6.34
N LYS A 27 2.49 -6.18 -6.76
CA LYS A 27 3.37 -6.98 -5.89
C LYS A 27 4.48 -6.21 -5.17
N SER A 28 4.85 -5.03 -5.68
CA SER A 28 5.82 -4.14 -5.02
C SER A 28 5.16 -3.04 -4.19
N ASN A 29 3.83 -3.02 -4.09
CA ASN A 29 3.10 -2.02 -3.30
C ASN A 29 2.91 -2.50 -1.86
N ILE A 30 2.88 -1.54 -0.95
CA ILE A 30 2.51 -1.76 0.45
C ILE A 30 1.50 -0.70 0.88
N ILE A 31 0.57 -1.11 1.74
CA ILE A 31 -0.36 -0.21 2.41
C ILE A 31 0.05 -0.11 3.89
N ILE A 32 0.32 1.11 4.33
CA ILE A 32 0.69 1.44 5.71
C ILE A 32 -0.49 2.16 6.37
N TYR A 33 -0.95 1.64 7.49
CA TYR A 33 -2.00 2.19 8.34
C TYR A 33 -1.39 2.90 9.55
N GLY A 34 -2.13 3.85 10.13
CA GLY A 34 -1.76 4.48 11.40
C GLY A 34 -0.76 5.64 11.30
N ILE A 35 -0.33 6.03 10.08
CA ILE A 35 0.47 7.23 9.90
C ILE A 35 -0.44 8.47 10.06
N PRO A 36 -0.17 9.37 11.03
CA PRO A 36 -1.03 10.54 11.26
C PRO A 36 -1.18 11.41 10.03
N GLU A 37 -2.40 11.90 9.76
CA GLU A 37 -2.66 12.87 8.69
C GLU A 37 -2.02 14.22 9.02
N GLN A 38 -1.72 15.00 7.99
CA GLN A 38 -1.30 16.39 8.15
C GLN A 38 -2.50 17.31 8.23
N GLU A 39 -2.28 18.50 8.78
CA GLU A 39 -3.28 19.55 8.74
C GLU A 39 -3.64 19.96 7.30
N CYS A 40 -4.90 20.37 7.11
CA CYS A 40 -5.38 20.87 5.82
C CYS A 40 -4.78 22.23 5.42
N SER A 41 -4.12 22.93 6.36
CA SER A 41 -3.54 24.27 6.19
C SER A 41 -2.31 24.30 5.26
N ILE A 42 -1.67 23.15 5.01
CA ILE A 42 -0.45 23.07 4.20
C ILE A 42 -0.71 22.63 2.76
N SER A 43 0.20 23.00 1.86
CA SER A 43 0.08 22.72 0.43
C SER A 43 0.09 21.22 0.13
N SER A 44 -0.50 20.83 -1.00
CA SER A 44 -0.50 19.43 -1.43
C SER A 44 0.93 18.86 -1.61
N SER A 45 1.87 19.69 -2.06
CA SER A 45 3.28 19.32 -2.19
C SER A 45 3.92 19.04 -0.82
N ASP A 46 3.67 19.91 0.15
CA ASP A 46 4.24 19.77 1.49
C ASP A 46 3.67 18.56 2.22
N ARG A 47 2.36 18.29 2.06
CA ARG A 47 1.74 17.05 2.57
C ARG A 47 2.44 15.82 2.03
N CYS A 48 2.69 15.78 0.72
CA CYS A 48 3.36 14.66 0.07
C CYS A 48 4.80 14.48 0.59
N ASN A 49 5.55 15.58 0.78
CA ASN A 49 6.91 15.54 1.30
C ASN A 49 6.95 15.08 2.77
N LEU A 50 5.98 15.50 3.58
CA LEU A 50 5.86 15.05 4.97
C LEU A 50 5.48 13.57 5.06
N ASP A 51 4.51 13.11 4.25
CA ASP A 51 4.18 11.68 4.15
C ASP A 51 5.42 10.88 3.75
N LYS A 52 6.17 11.35 2.75
CA LYS A 52 7.41 10.70 2.31
C LYS A 52 8.43 10.60 3.44
N SER A 53 8.61 11.68 4.19
CA SER A 53 9.57 11.73 5.30
C SER A 53 9.18 10.78 6.43
N LYS A 54 7.92 10.80 6.87
CA LYS A 54 7.39 9.90 7.91
C LYS A 54 7.50 8.43 7.52
N ILE A 55 7.14 8.11 6.27
CA ILE A 55 7.27 6.75 5.77
C ILE A 55 8.75 6.33 5.76
N SER A 56 9.65 7.19 5.26
CA SER A 56 11.08 6.87 5.21
C SER A 56 11.64 6.55 6.59
N GLU A 57 11.24 7.31 7.61
CA GLU A 57 11.62 7.07 9.00
C GLU A 57 11.15 5.69 9.49
N VAL A 58 9.86 5.38 9.34
CA VAL A 58 9.27 4.08 9.74
C VAL A 58 9.94 2.92 9.02
N LEU A 59 10.18 3.07 7.71
CA LEU A 59 10.80 2.03 6.91
C LEU A 59 12.27 1.81 7.27
N HIS A 60 13.04 2.88 7.50
CA HIS A 60 14.44 2.76 7.94
C HIS A 60 14.56 2.16 9.34
N HIS A 61 13.59 2.40 10.22
CA HIS A 61 13.54 1.76 11.52
C HIS A 61 13.37 0.23 11.42
N LEU A 62 12.53 -0.24 10.48
CA LEU A 62 12.29 -1.66 10.28
C LEU A 62 13.42 -2.37 9.53
N ILE A 63 13.91 -1.71 8.47
CA ILE A 63 14.90 -2.27 7.55
C ILE A 63 15.90 -1.16 7.23
N PRO A 64 17.08 -1.20 7.86
CA PRO A 64 18.19 -0.35 7.45
C PRO A 64 18.47 -0.54 5.96
N ASN A 65 18.65 0.55 5.23
CA ASN A 65 18.93 0.56 3.78
C ASN A 65 17.79 0.07 2.86
N ILE A 66 16.52 0.20 3.27
CA ILE A 66 15.40 0.00 2.34
C ILE A 66 15.32 1.13 1.32
N THR A 67 15.27 0.75 0.04
CA THR A 67 15.14 1.70 -1.07
C THR A 67 13.67 1.85 -1.43
N VAL A 68 13.08 2.98 -1.10
CA VAL A 68 11.71 3.31 -1.53
C VAL A 68 11.76 3.80 -2.98
N ASP A 69 10.86 3.33 -3.83
CA ASP A 69 10.76 3.88 -5.18
C ASP A 69 10.37 5.37 -5.06
N THR A 70 10.90 6.19 -5.97
CA THR A 70 10.72 7.65 -5.95
C THR A 70 9.26 8.10 -6.17
N ALA A 71 8.37 7.16 -6.45
CA ALA A 71 6.94 7.38 -6.59
C ALA A 71 6.34 7.94 -5.30
N LYS A 72 5.59 9.03 -5.45
CA LYS A 72 4.95 9.76 -4.36
C LYS A 72 4.05 8.84 -3.53
N PRO A 73 4.10 8.89 -2.18
CA PRO A 73 3.13 8.20 -1.35
C PRO A 73 1.72 8.72 -1.64
N ILE A 74 0.73 7.81 -1.63
CA ILE A 74 -0.67 8.13 -1.95
C ILE A 74 -1.56 7.73 -0.79
N ARG A 75 -2.28 8.69 -0.20
CA ARG A 75 -3.35 8.41 0.77
C ARG A 75 -4.54 7.77 0.06
N LEU A 76 -5.03 6.65 0.56
CA LEU A 76 -6.17 5.93 0.01
C LEU A 76 -7.48 6.43 0.61
N GLY A 77 -8.46 6.72 -0.25
CA GLY A 77 -9.80 7.16 0.14
C GLY A 77 -9.97 8.67 0.27
N LYS A 78 -11.21 9.09 0.54
CA LYS A 78 -11.59 10.50 0.73
C LYS A 78 -11.22 10.96 2.13
N PHE A 79 -10.66 12.17 2.23
CA PHE A 79 -10.38 12.80 3.51
C PHE A 79 -11.69 13.04 4.27
N ASP A 80 -11.67 12.74 5.57
CA ASP A 80 -12.79 12.91 6.45
C ASP A 80 -12.28 13.28 7.85
N ALA A 81 -12.47 14.54 8.24
CA ALA A 81 -12.01 15.06 9.52
C ALA A 81 -12.79 14.49 10.72
N THR A 82 -13.93 13.83 10.49
CA THR A 82 -14.74 13.22 11.54
C THR A 82 -14.26 11.82 11.92
N LYS A 83 -13.40 11.21 11.10
CA LYS A 83 -12.86 9.88 11.36
C LYS A 83 -11.67 9.94 12.30
N GLU A 84 -11.70 9.09 13.31
CA GLU A 84 -10.60 8.93 14.27
C GLU A 84 -9.35 8.31 13.62
N LEU A 85 -9.54 7.46 12.61
CA LEU A 85 -8.44 6.74 11.97
C LEU A 85 -7.92 7.47 10.73
N PRO A 86 -6.60 7.68 10.62
CA PRO A 86 -6.01 8.32 9.46
C PRO A 86 -6.12 7.43 8.23
N ARG A 87 -6.19 8.04 7.06
CA ARG A 87 -6.22 7.29 5.80
C ARG A 87 -4.95 6.46 5.59
N PRO A 88 -5.08 5.24 5.05
CA PRO A 88 -3.92 4.41 4.73
C PRO A 88 -3.03 5.06 3.68
N LEU A 89 -1.73 4.81 3.75
CA LEU A 89 -0.74 5.25 2.78
C LEU A 89 -0.29 4.10 1.90
N LYS A 90 -0.52 4.21 0.60
CA LYS A 90 0.06 3.33 -0.41
C LYS A 90 1.42 3.85 -0.83
N ILE A 91 2.40 2.96 -0.82
CA ILE A 91 3.74 3.19 -1.37
C ILE A 91 4.13 2.07 -2.31
N LYS A 92 5.12 2.36 -3.16
CA LYS A 92 5.76 1.37 -4.04
C LYS A 92 7.23 1.23 -3.64
N LEU A 93 7.67 0.00 -3.45
CA LEU A 93 9.05 -0.37 -3.22
C LEU A 93 9.72 -0.74 -4.55
N GLN A 94 11.06 -0.78 -4.57
CA GLN A 94 11.78 -1.13 -5.80
C GLN A 94 11.58 -2.60 -6.22
N GLY A 95 11.17 -3.46 -5.29
CA GLY A 95 10.91 -4.86 -5.62
C GLY A 95 10.10 -5.59 -4.56
N GLU A 96 9.49 -6.70 -4.99
CA GLU A 96 8.70 -7.62 -4.17
C GLU A 96 9.50 -8.21 -2.99
N SER A 97 10.80 -8.44 -3.16
CA SER A 97 11.66 -8.94 -2.07
C SER A 97 11.74 -7.98 -0.89
N GLN A 98 11.71 -6.66 -1.13
CA GLN A 98 11.65 -5.66 -0.06
C GLN A 98 10.29 -5.69 0.64
N VAL A 99 9.21 -5.97 -0.11
CA VAL A 99 7.86 -6.11 0.47
C VAL A 99 7.83 -7.24 1.48
N PHE A 100 8.28 -8.44 1.08
CA PHE A 100 8.34 -9.59 1.98
C PHE A 100 9.20 -9.35 3.21
N ARG A 101 10.36 -8.73 3.03
CA ARG A 101 11.23 -8.36 4.17
C ARG A 101 10.48 -7.43 5.13
N LEU A 102 9.78 -6.41 4.62
CA LEU A 102 9.05 -5.47 5.47
C LEU A 102 7.92 -6.17 6.24
N LEU A 103 7.11 -6.97 5.54
CA LEU A 103 6.00 -7.71 6.15
C LEU A 103 6.49 -8.67 7.24
N SER A 104 7.64 -9.32 7.04
CA SER A 104 8.25 -10.20 8.05
C SER A 104 8.66 -9.47 9.34
N LYS A 105 8.94 -8.17 9.25
CA LYS A 105 9.35 -7.31 10.37
C LYS A 105 8.21 -6.47 10.94
N SER A 106 7.00 -6.52 10.36
CA SER A 106 5.82 -5.76 10.79
C SER A 106 5.44 -5.97 12.28
N LYS A 107 5.82 -7.11 12.88
CA LYS A 107 5.66 -7.37 14.32
C LYS A 107 6.46 -6.39 15.19
N VAL A 108 7.65 -5.99 14.75
CA VAL A 108 8.55 -5.08 15.46
C VAL A 108 7.91 -3.70 15.66
N LEU A 109 7.09 -3.24 14.69
CA LEU A 109 6.35 -1.98 14.85
C LEU A 109 5.38 -2.01 16.04
N ARG A 110 4.73 -3.16 16.27
CA ARG A 110 3.76 -3.32 17.36
C ARG A 110 4.42 -3.36 18.73
N GLU A 111 5.65 -3.83 18.79
CA GLU A 111 6.45 -3.92 20.01
C GLU A 111 7.08 -2.57 20.40
N ASN A 112 7.24 -1.65 19.43
CA ASN A 112 7.73 -0.31 19.68
C ASN A 112 6.57 0.62 20.09
N PRO A 113 6.58 1.22 21.31
CA PRO A 113 5.51 2.11 21.77
C PRO A 113 5.22 3.27 20.81
N HIS A 114 6.25 3.81 20.16
CA HIS A 114 6.15 4.94 19.23
C HIS A 114 5.44 4.57 17.91
N TYR A 115 5.45 3.29 17.53
CA TYR A 115 4.87 2.81 16.26
C TYR A 115 3.78 1.76 16.47
N SER A 116 3.30 1.59 17.70
CA SER A 116 2.34 0.55 18.11
C SER A 116 1.01 0.60 17.34
N SER A 117 0.63 1.78 16.84
CA SER A 117 -0.56 2.01 16.01
C SER A 117 -0.35 1.73 14.52
N ILE A 118 0.90 1.57 14.06
CA ILE A 118 1.24 1.40 12.65
C ILE A 118 1.14 -0.07 12.24
N ARG A 119 0.50 -0.32 11.09
CA ARG A 119 0.38 -1.66 10.50
C ARG A 119 0.69 -1.63 9.01
N SER A 120 1.27 -2.69 8.48
CA SER A 120 1.59 -2.83 7.06
C SER A 120 0.91 -4.07 6.48
N PHE A 121 0.29 -3.94 5.32
CA PHE A 121 -0.32 -5.02 4.54
C PHE A 121 0.12 -4.96 3.08
#